data_AF-A0A0U3I9H0-F1
#
_entry.id   AF-A0A0U3I9H0-F1
#
_cell.length_a   1.000
_cell.length_b   1.000
_cell.length_c   1.000
_cell.angle_alpha   90.00
_cell.angle_beta   90.00
_cell.angle_gamma   90.00
#
_symmetry.space_group_name_H-M   'P 1'
#
loop_
_entity.id
_entity.type
_entity.pdbx_description
1 polymer ?
#
loop_
_entity_poly.entity_id
_entity_poly.type
_entity_poly.pdbx_seq_one_letter_code
_entity_poly.pdbx_strand_id
1 'polypeptide(L)'
;MDASAPKVLAVELSPHSPTHWVATFYPMVNTPAGRWADVTWVLHQCLLPPAPYPLASARWLEACSPDPHHPWYDHCPAWGAALATGYATARLVHIVGTAGDAGVRLSPEEARQVQEATVVVPPGQLAEWLLDDLQDAEP
;
A
#
# COMPACT_ATOMS: atom_id res chain seq x y z
N MET A 1 -26.58 -3.15 11.22
CA MET A 1 -26.06 -3.67 9.93
C MET A 1 -24.80 -2.89 9.68
N ASP A 2 -23.70 -3.32 10.29
CA ASP A 2 -22.43 -2.61 10.22
C ASP A 2 -21.93 -2.68 8.78
N ALA A 3 -22.00 -1.53 8.10
CA ALA A 3 -21.27 -1.33 6.87
C ALA A 3 -19.79 -1.49 7.24
N SER A 4 -19.27 -2.70 7.10
CA SER A 4 -17.84 -2.98 7.18
C SER A 4 -17.20 -2.03 6.18
N ALA A 5 -16.58 -0.96 6.70
CA ALA A 5 -15.93 0.02 5.85
C ALA A 5 -14.99 -0.75 4.92
N PRO A 6 -15.05 -0.51 3.60
CA PRO A 6 -14.23 -1.29 2.68
C PRO A 6 -12.77 -1.17 3.14
N LYS A 7 -12.13 -2.31 3.40
CA LYS A 7 -10.69 -2.37 3.69
C LYS A 7 -9.94 -1.82 2.47
N VAL A 8 -9.55 -0.55 2.53
CA VAL A 8 -8.92 0.18 1.42
C VAL A 8 -7.40 0.11 1.50
N LEU A 9 -6.83 -0.15 2.68
CA LEU A 9 -5.40 -0.07 2.91
C LEU A 9 -4.84 -1.34 3.54
N ALA A 10 -3.61 -1.67 3.17
CA ALA A 10 -2.77 -2.65 3.85
C ALA A 10 -1.64 -1.92 4.60
N VAL A 11 -1.17 -2.54 5.67
CA VAL A 11 -0.06 -2.03 6.48
C VAL A 11 0.99 -3.11 6.59
N GLU A 12 2.21 -2.75 6.25
CA GLU A 12 3.39 -3.53 6.60
C GLU A 12 4.03 -2.92 7.83
N LEU A 13 4.27 -3.75 8.84
CA LEU A 13 5.11 -3.40 9.95
C LEU A 13 6.50 -3.97 9.72
N SER A 14 7.51 -3.11 9.69
CA SER A 14 8.90 -3.51 9.52
C SER A 14 9.79 -2.98 10.66
N PRO A 15 10.80 -3.75 11.09
CA PRO A 15 11.76 -3.28 12.06
C PRO A 15 12.63 -2.19 11.43
N HIS A 16 12.71 -1.04 12.10
CA HIS A 16 13.61 0.06 11.70
C HIS A 16 14.86 0.12 12.57
N SER A 17 14.71 -0.22 13.86
CA SER A 17 15.81 -0.42 14.79
C SER A 17 15.40 -1.46 15.84
N PRO A 18 16.29 -1.92 16.74
CA PRO A 18 15.95 -2.92 17.76
C PRO A 18 14.76 -2.53 18.64
N THR A 19 14.47 -1.23 18.76
CA THR A 19 13.38 -0.69 19.60
C THR A 19 12.30 0.03 18.80
N HIS A 20 12.50 0.26 17.50
CA HIS A 20 11.57 1.05 16.69
C HIS A 20 11.06 0.27 15.48
N TRP A 21 9.78 0.49 15.22
CA TRP A 21 9.05 -0.10 14.11
C TRP A 21 8.53 0.99 13.22
N VAL A 22 8.40 0.67 11.93
CA VAL A 22 7.79 1.55 10.96
C VAL A 22 6.54 0.88 10.42
N ALA A 23 5.46 1.65 10.33
CA ALA A 23 4.25 1.25 9.63
C ALA A 23 4.24 1.91 8.25
N THR A 24 4.22 1.09 7.21
CA THR A 24 4.10 1.52 5.82
C THR A 24 2.70 1.18 5.33
N PHE A 25 1.99 2.16 4.78
CA PHE A 25 0.60 2.04 4.33
C PHE A 25 0.56 1.99 2.80
N TYR A 26 -0.15 1.00 2.27
CA TYR A 26 -0.28 0.73 0.84
C TYR A 26 -1.76 0.70 0.43
N PRO A 27 -2.10 1.03 -0.83
CA PRO A 27 -3.45 0.85 -1.33
C PRO A 27 -3.74 -0.63 -1.55
N MET A 28 -4.97 -1.04 -1.24
CA MET A 28 -5.48 -2.36 -1.58
C MET A 28 -6.11 -2.31 -2.97
N VAL A 29 -5.58 -3.09 -3.90
CA VAL A 29 -6.11 -3.28 -5.24
C VAL A 29 -6.99 -4.53 -5.29
N ASN A 30 -8.17 -4.42 -5.92
CA ASN A 30 -9.02 -5.60 -6.16
C ASN A 30 -8.52 -6.31 -7.42
N THR A 31 -8.14 -7.57 -7.27
CA THR A 31 -7.83 -8.46 -8.40
C THR A 31 -8.89 -9.57 -8.50
N PRO A 32 -8.99 -10.27 -9.64
CA PRO A 32 -9.83 -11.47 -9.75
C PRO A 32 -9.50 -12.56 -8.72
N ALA A 33 -8.25 -12.60 -8.22
CA ALA A 33 -7.80 -13.54 -7.20
C ALA A 33 -8.04 -13.05 -5.75
N GLY A 34 -8.60 -11.85 -5.57
CA GLY A 34 -8.84 -11.23 -4.26
C GLY A 34 -8.15 -9.88 -4.11
N ARG A 35 -8.13 -9.35 -2.89
CA ARG A 35 -7.55 -8.03 -2.59
C ARG A 35 -6.12 -8.13 -2.14
N TRP A 36 -5.21 -7.47 -2.86
CA TRP A 36 -3.79 -7.49 -2.57
C TRP A 36 -3.27 -6.06 -2.37
N ALA A 37 -2.21 -5.90 -1.59
CA ALA A 37 -1.54 -4.61 -1.45
C ALA A 37 -0.70 -4.32 -2.70
N ASP A 38 -0.81 -3.12 -3.26
CA ASP A 38 0.17 -2.67 -4.26
C ASP A 38 1.45 -2.22 -3.54
N VAL A 39 2.44 -3.11 -3.52
CA VAL A 39 3.72 -2.89 -2.82
C VAL A 39 4.56 -1.82 -3.52
N THR A 40 4.23 -1.44 -4.75
CA THR A 40 5.00 -0.43 -5.51
C THR A 40 4.64 1.00 -5.12
N TRP A 41 3.48 1.21 -4.46
CA TRP A 41 3.03 2.55 -4.09
C TRP A 41 2.81 2.71 -2.58
N VAL A 42 3.78 3.37 -1.93
CA VAL A 42 3.65 3.80 -0.54
C VAL A 42 2.79 5.07 -0.45
N LEU A 43 1.69 5.00 0.31
CA LEU A 43 0.82 6.16 0.57
C LEU A 43 1.29 6.98 1.77
N HIS A 44 1.78 6.29 2.80
CA HIS A 44 2.28 6.93 4.01
C HIS A 44 3.21 5.99 4.77
N GLN A 45 4.15 6.58 5.50
CA GLN A 45 5.05 5.85 6.38
C GLN A 45 5.14 6.62 7.70
N CYS A 46 5.02 5.93 8.83
CA CYS A 46 5.18 6.53 10.13
C CYS A 46 6.00 5.64 11.09
N LEU A 47 6.78 6.31 11.94
CA LEU A 47 7.50 5.65 13.03
C LEU A 47 6.52 5.34 14.15
N LEU A 48 6.47 4.07 14.56
CA LEU A 48 5.66 3.64 15.69
C LEU A 48 6.38 3.93 17.00
N PRO A 49 5.62 4.22 18.09
CA PRO A 49 6.22 4.34 19.41
C PRO A 49 6.88 3.02 19.81
N PRO A 50 7.87 3.06 20.73
CA PRO A 50 8.64 1.88 21.11
C PRO A 50 7.74 0.71 21.50
N ALA A 51 8.01 -0.46 20.91
CA ALA A 51 7.25 -1.66 21.18
C ALA A 51 7.52 -2.12 22.63
N PRO A 52 6.49 -2.49 23.42
CA PRO A 52 6.71 -3.13 24.71
C PRO A 52 7.19 -4.58 24.59
N TYR A 53 7.17 -5.15 23.38
CA TYR A 53 7.62 -6.51 23.08
C TYR A 53 8.48 -6.53 21.81
N PRO A 54 9.56 -7.31 21.78
CA PRO A 54 10.35 -7.50 20.57
C PRO A 54 9.53 -8.29 19.56
N LEU A 55 9.07 -7.61 18.50
CA LEU A 55 8.64 -8.33 17.31
C LEU A 55 9.90 -8.78 16.55
N ALA A 56 9.92 -10.03 16.09
CA ALA A 56 11.11 -10.63 15.50
C ALA A 56 11.17 -10.49 13.97
N SER A 57 10.04 -10.18 13.33
CA SER A 57 9.92 -10.19 11.87
C SER A 57 8.90 -9.17 11.39
N ALA A 58 9.09 -8.71 10.15
CA ALA A 58 8.09 -7.92 9.47
C ALA A 58 6.76 -8.68 9.38
N ARG A 59 5.64 -7.97 9.41
CA ARG A 59 4.30 -8.58 9.29
C ARG A 59 3.33 -7.66 8.56
N TRP A 60 2.39 -8.29 7.88
CA TRP A 60 1.29 -7.62 7.21
C TRP A 60 0.07 -7.56 8.13
N LEU A 61 -0.60 -6.41 8.10
CA LEU A 61 -1.79 -6.09 8.87
C LEU A 61 -2.79 -5.40 7.95
N GLU A 62 -4.06 -5.77 8.05
CA GLU A 62 -5.14 -5.07 7.34
C GLU A 62 -5.67 -3.92 8.19
N ALA A 63 -5.19 -2.69 7.99
CA ALA A 63 -5.75 -1.55 8.72
C ALA A 63 -7.15 -1.19 8.20
N CYS A 64 -8.08 -0.96 9.13
CA CYS A 64 -9.50 -0.83 8.76
C CYS A 64 -10.19 0.42 9.29
N SER A 65 -9.55 1.24 10.14
CA SER A 65 -10.24 2.33 10.80
C SER A 65 -9.33 3.53 11.11
N PRO A 66 -9.82 4.77 10.97
CA PRO A 66 -9.14 5.93 11.54
C PRO A 66 -9.41 6.11 13.05
N ASP A 67 -10.26 5.27 13.66
CA ASP A 67 -10.59 5.32 15.08
C ASP A 67 -9.57 4.52 15.91
N PRO A 68 -8.80 5.16 16.81
CA PRO A 68 -7.80 4.49 17.64
C PRO A 68 -8.39 3.50 18.66
N HIS A 69 -9.71 3.56 18.93
CA HIS A 69 -10.42 2.64 19.82
C HIS A 69 -11.13 1.50 19.08
N HIS A 70 -10.95 1.43 17.76
CA HIS A 70 -11.54 0.35 16.97
C HIS A 70 -11.02 -1.02 17.48
N PRO A 71 -11.88 -2.05 17.64
CA PRO A 71 -11.47 -3.36 18.19
C PRO A 71 -10.34 -4.04 17.43
N TRP A 72 -10.12 -3.64 16.17
CA TRP A 72 -8.94 -4.07 15.42
C TRP A 72 -7.65 -3.68 16.12
N TYR A 73 -7.54 -2.55 16.81
CA TYR A 73 -6.30 -2.17 17.50
C TYR A 73 -6.06 -2.91 18.82
N ASP A 74 -6.99 -3.74 19.28
CA ASP A 74 -6.87 -4.48 20.56
C ASP A 74 -5.68 -5.45 20.58
N HIS A 75 -5.26 -5.96 19.41
CA HIS A 75 -4.07 -6.81 19.30
C HIS A 75 -2.75 -6.01 19.25
N CYS A 76 -2.83 -4.67 19.19
CA CYS A 76 -1.69 -3.75 19.15
C CYS A 76 -1.96 -2.47 19.98
N PRO A 77 -2.29 -2.58 21.28
CA PRO A 77 -2.78 -1.44 22.07
C PRO A 77 -1.75 -0.30 22.17
N ALA A 78 -0.46 -0.64 22.21
CA ALA A 78 0.62 0.35 22.24
C ALA A 78 0.75 1.16 20.93
N TRP A 79 0.22 0.65 19.82
CA TRP A 79 0.35 1.22 18.48
C TRP A 79 -0.97 1.71 17.89
N GLY A 80 -2.10 1.45 18.55
CA GLY A 80 -3.43 1.75 18.03
C GLY A 80 -3.59 3.21 17.59
N ALA A 81 -3.17 4.16 18.43
CA ALA A 81 -3.22 5.58 18.11
C ALA A 81 -2.37 5.93 16.86
N ALA A 82 -1.12 5.49 16.82
CA ALA A 82 -0.21 5.78 15.71
C ALA A 82 -0.70 5.15 14.39
N LEU A 83 -1.22 3.92 14.44
CA LEU A 83 -1.74 3.22 13.28
C LEU A 83 -3.07 3.84 12.78
N ALA A 84 -3.95 4.28 13.68
CA ALA A 84 -5.19 4.97 13.32
C ALA A 84 -4.92 6.33 12.66
N THR A 85 -3.98 7.11 13.21
CA THR A 85 -3.52 8.36 12.57
C THR A 85 -2.87 8.10 11.22
N GLY A 86 -1.98 7.10 11.13
CA GLY A 86 -1.34 6.73 9.87
C GLY A 86 -2.35 6.29 8.82
N TYR A 87 -3.38 5.53 9.21
CA TYR A 87 -4.49 5.13 8.34
C TYR A 87 -5.27 6.34 7.84
N ALA A 88 -5.62 7.29 8.72
CA ALA A 88 -6.34 8.51 8.33
C ALA A 88 -5.54 9.32 7.29
N THR A 89 -4.24 9.50 7.52
CA THR A 89 -3.34 10.20 6.59
C THR A 89 -3.22 9.46 5.25
N ALA A 90 -2.92 8.16 5.28
CA ALA A 90 -2.80 7.34 4.08
C ALA A 90 -4.09 7.35 3.25
N ARG A 91 -5.25 7.30 3.92
CA ARG A 91 -6.57 7.36 3.27
C ARG A 91 -6.81 8.71 2.61
N LEU A 92 -6.41 9.82 3.23
CA LEU A 92 -6.48 11.15 2.62
C LEU A 92 -5.59 11.23 1.38
N VAL A 93 -4.34 10.76 1.47
CA VAL A 93 -3.42 10.70 0.31
C VAL A 93 -4.02 9.88 -0.83
N HIS A 94 -4.58 8.70 -0.52
CA HIS A 94 -5.24 7.85 -1.50
C HIS A 94 -6.44 8.53 -2.16
N ILE A 95 -7.31 9.19 -1.38
CA ILE A 95 -8.48 9.91 -1.92
C ILE A 95 -8.04 11.10 -2.79
N VAL A 96 -7.05 11.88 -2.35
CA VAL A 96 -6.57 13.04 -3.11
C VAL A 96 -5.83 12.60 -4.38
N GLY A 97 -5.02 11.55 -4.31
CA GLY A 97 -4.32 10.99 -5.47
C GLY A 97 -5.28 10.45 -6.52
N THR A 98 -6.28 9.67 -6.09
CA THR A 98 -7.32 9.14 -6.99
C THR A 98 -8.25 10.23 -7.54
N ALA A 99 -8.51 11.30 -6.79
CA ALA A 99 -9.26 12.45 -7.28
C ALA A 99 -8.45 13.32 -8.27
N GLY A 100 -7.11 13.34 -8.14
CA GLY A 100 -6.20 13.98 -9.09
C GLY A 100 -6.09 13.24 -10.42
N ASP A 101 -6.07 11.90 -10.39
CA ASP A 101 -6.09 11.05 -11.59
C ASP A 101 -7.47 11.03 -12.29
N ALA A 102 -8.55 11.36 -11.56
CA ALA A 102 -9.87 11.58 -12.16
C ALA A 102 -9.97 12.87 -13.00
N GLY A 103 -8.85 13.61 -13.17
CA GLY A 103 -8.71 14.74 -14.09
C GLY A 103 -8.55 14.33 -15.57
N VAL A 104 -8.22 13.07 -15.86
CA VAL A 104 -8.37 12.49 -17.18
C VAL A 104 -9.10 11.16 -16.99
N ARG A 105 -10.44 11.19 -17.09
CA ARG A 105 -11.21 9.97 -17.30
C ARG A 105 -10.79 9.38 -18.64
N LEU A 106 -9.75 8.55 -18.64
CA LEU A 106 -9.45 7.69 -19.76
C LEU A 106 -10.72 6.89 -20.04
N SER A 107 -11.21 7.03 -21.25
CA SER A 107 -12.35 6.27 -21.74
C SER A 107 -12.07 4.76 -21.56
N PRO A 108 -13.11 3.92 -21.51
CA PRO A 108 -12.95 2.47 -21.42
C PRO A 108 -12.04 1.90 -22.52
N GLU A 109 -11.96 2.56 -23.68
CA GLU A 109 -11.06 2.24 -24.78
C GLU A 109 -9.60 2.59 -24.49
N GLU A 110 -9.33 3.76 -23.91
CA GLU A 110 -7.98 4.16 -23.50
C GLU A 110 -7.47 3.30 -22.34
N ALA A 111 -8.33 2.96 -21.39
CA ALA A 111 -8.00 2.01 -20.32
C ALA A 111 -7.66 0.62 -20.88
N ARG A 112 -8.34 0.19 -21.96
CA ARG A 112 -8.04 -1.07 -22.64
C ARG A 112 -6.72 -1.01 -23.43
N GLN A 113 -6.44 0.10 -24.11
CA GLN A 113 -5.16 0.30 -24.80
C GLN A 113 -3.98 0.37 -23.82
N VAL A 114 -4.14 1.02 -22.68
CA VAL A 114 -3.11 1.06 -21.62
C VAL A 114 -2.92 -0.34 -21.04
N GLN A 115 -3.99 -1.09 -20.81
CA GLN A 115 -3.90 -2.46 -20.30
C GLN A 115 -3.31 -3.46 -21.32
N GLU A 116 -3.56 -3.24 -22.62
CA GLU A 116 -2.93 -3.98 -23.72
C GLU A 116 -1.45 -3.58 -23.92
N ALA A 117 -1.05 -2.37 -23.55
CA ALA A 117 0.32 -1.86 -23.64
C ALA A 117 1.15 -2.05 -22.36
N THR A 118 0.53 -2.46 -21.24
CA THR A 118 1.22 -2.63 -19.96
C THR A 118 1.69 -4.08 -19.80
N VAL A 119 2.98 -4.31 -19.97
CA VAL A 119 3.60 -5.60 -19.64
C VAL A 119 3.93 -5.64 -18.15
N VAL A 120 3.29 -6.54 -17.42
CA VAL A 120 3.61 -6.81 -16.01
C VAL A 120 4.81 -7.75 -15.96
N VAL A 121 5.98 -7.23 -15.57
CA VAL A 121 7.21 -8.01 -15.44
C VAL A 121 7.40 -8.46 -13.98
N PRO A 122 7.60 -9.77 -13.70
CA PRO A 122 7.89 -10.27 -12.36
C PRO A 122 9.19 -9.68 -11.80
N PRO A 123 9.29 -9.51 -10.47
CA PRO A 123 10.38 -8.78 -9.80
C PRO A 123 11.80 -9.41 -9.91
N GLY A 124 11.98 -10.46 -10.71
CA GLY A 124 13.28 -11.05 -11.06
C GLY A 124 13.71 -10.89 -12.52
N GLN A 125 12.83 -10.39 -13.41
CA GLN A 125 13.10 -10.27 -14.85
C GLN A 125 13.23 -8.82 -15.35
N LEU A 126 13.12 -7.84 -14.44
CA LEU A 126 13.23 -6.41 -14.77
C LEU A 126 14.61 -6.04 -15.34
N ALA A 127 15.66 -6.75 -14.91
CA ALA A 127 17.04 -6.52 -15.36
C ALA A 127 17.29 -7.02 -16.80
N GLU A 128 16.54 -8.03 -17.27
CA GLU A 128 16.68 -8.55 -18.64
C GLU A 128 15.93 -7.66 -19.65
N TRP A 129 14.75 -7.13 -19.28
CA TRP A 129 13.96 -6.25 -20.14
C TRP A 129 14.58 -4.86 -20.36
N LEU A 130 15.30 -4.32 -19.36
CA LEU A 130 16.00 -3.03 -19.47
C LEU A 130 17.20 -3.05 -20.41
N LEU A 131 17.68 -4.24 -20.82
CA LEU A 131 18.83 -4.39 -21.71
C LEU A 131 18.46 -4.52 -23.19
N ASP A 132 17.23 -4.96 -23.51
CA ASP A 132 16.77 -5.07 -24.91
C ASP A 132 16.47 -3.70 -25.53
N ASP A 133 15.92 -2.74 -24.77
CA ASP A 133 15.61 -1.39 -25.28
C ASP A 133 16.84 -0.52 -25.61
N LEU A 134 18.03 -0.92 -25.16
CA LEU A 134 19.28 -0.19 -25.44
C LEU A 134 19.99 -0.66 -26.72
N GLN A 135 19.55 -1.77 -27.35
CA GLN A 135 20.23 -2.32 -28.53
C GLN A 135 19.65 -1.86 -29.88
N ASP A 136 18.50 -1.20 -29.89
CA ASP A 136 17.85 -0.68 -31.12
C ASP A 136 18.18 0.79 -31.42
N ALA A 137 19.13 1.39 -30.69
CA ALA A 137 19.58 2.78 -30.89
C ALA A 137 21.03 2.87 -31.38
N GLU A 138 21.39 2.12 -32.43
CA GLU A 138 22.50 2.47 -33.33
C GLU A 138 21.99 2.41 -34.78
N PRO A 139 22.10 3.51 -35.53
CA PRO A 139 23.21 3.57 -36.48
C PRO A 139 24.08 4.84 -36.40
#